data_AF-A0A7K1FW40-F1
#
_entry.id   AF-A0A7K1FW40-F1
#
_cell.length_a   1.000
_cell.length_b   1.000
_cell.length_c   1.000
_cell.angle_alpha   90.00
_cell.angle_beta   90.00
_cell.angle_gamma   90.00
#
_symmetry.space_group_name_H-M   'P 1'
#
loop_
_entity.id
_entity.type
_entity.pdbx_description
1 polymer ?
#
loop_
_entity_poly.entity_id
_entity_poly.type
_entity_poly.pdbx_seq_one_letter_code
_entity_poly.pdbx_strand_id
1 'polypeptide(L)'
;MNSRIKYTAIFLALLLLGLIFSCSESSDASSKDISSSTENSSGSNCPTKTCGDFSSQAQAQAAYNSNKTCYKNLDGDGNGIACESLK
;
A
#
# COMPACT_ATOMS: atom_id res chain seq x y z
N MET A 1 9.40 -10.08 -32.54
CA MET A 1 8.21 -9.27 -32.18
C MET A 1 7.14 -10.17 -31.57
N ASN A 2 7.46 -10.84 -30.46
CA ASN A 2 6.66 -11.98 -29.96
C ASN A 2 6.18 -11.74 -28.53
N SER A 3 6.79 -10.78 -27.83
CA SER A 3 6.44 -10.40 -26.46
C SER A 3 5.31 -9.38 -26.45
N ARG A 4 5.25 -8.47 -27.44
CA ARG A 4 4.21 -7.43 -27.53
C ARG A 4 2.81 -8.03 -27.65
N ILE A 5 2.64 -9.04 -28.51
CA ILE A 5 1.36 -9.75 -28.73
C ILE A 5 0.90 -10.52 -27.47
N LYS A 6 1.85 -11.08 -26.69
CA LYS A 6 1.55 -11.79 -25.43
C LYS A 6 1.02 -10.82 -24.37
N TYR A 7 1.65 -9.65 -24.22
CA TYR A 7 1.19 -8.65 -23.26
C TYR A 7 -0.16 -8.05 -23.65
N THR A 8 -0.45 -7.86 -24.95
CA THR A 8 -1.75 -7.38 -25.41
C THR A 8 -2.87 -8.39 -25.13
N ALA A 9 -2.63 -9.69 -25.35
CA ALA A 9 -3.59 -10.75 -25.05
C ALA A 9 -3.83 -10.94 -23.54
N ILE A 10 -2.78 -10.83 -22.72
CA ILE A 10 -2.87 -10.89 -21.26
C ILE A 10 -3.65 -9.69 -20.71
N PHE A 11 -3.41 -8.49 -21.24
CA PHE A 11 -4.09 -7.26 -20.81
C PHE A 11 -5.60 -7.28 -21.15
N LEU A 12 -5.97 -7.84 -22.31
CA LEU A 12 -7.37 -8.02 -22.72
C LEU A 12 -8.12 -9.06 -21.88
N ALA A 13 -7.43 -10.10 -21.40
CA ALA A 13 -8.02 -11.10 -20.50
C ALA A 13 -8.28 -10.56 -19.08
N LEU A 14 -7.42 -9.66 -18.59
CA LEU A 14 -7.59 -9.02 -17.27
C LEU A 14 -8.73 -8.00 -17.25
N LEU A 15 -9.00 -7.33 -18.37
CA LEU A 15 -10.06 -6.33 -18.50
C LEU A 15 -11.47 -6.95 -18.45
N LEU A 16 -11.61 -8.22 -18.84
CA LEU A 16 -12.88 -8.96 -18.78
C LEU A 16 -13.15 -9.62 -17.42
N LEU A 17 -12.18 -9.71 -16.51
CA LEU A 17 -12.34 -10.35 -15.20
C LEU A 17 -12.82 -9.36 -14.10
N GLY A 18 -13.05 -8.09 -14.43
CA GLY A 18 -13.42 -7.03 -13.48
C GLY A 18 -14.92 -6.77 -13.30
N LEU A 19 -15.82 -7.52 -13.96
CA LEU A 19 -17.28 -7.27 -13.92
C LEU A 19 -18.05 -8.14 -12.92
N ILE A 20 -17.51 -8.34 -11.72
CA ILE A 20 -18.29 -8.88 -10.58
C ILE A 20 -17.73 -8.37 -9.24
N PHE A 21 -17.70 -7.04 -9.05
CA PHE A 21 -17.80 -6.49 -7.69
C PHE A 21 -19.28 -6.42 -7.31
N SER A 22 -19.85 -7.59 -7.01
CA SER A 22 -21.09 -7.70 -6.27
C SER A 22 -20.76 -7.36 -4.81
N CYS A 23 -21.30 -6.24 -4.33
CA CYS A 23 -21.25 -5.88 -2.92
C CYS A 23 -21.94 -6.96 -2.07
N SER A 24 -21.20 -7.62 -1.20
CA SER A 24 -21.78 -8.32 -0.04
C SER A 24 -21.20 -7.70 1.22
N GLU A 25 -22.09 -7.05 1.96
CA GLU A 25 -21.90 -6.55 3.31
C GLU A 25 -22.12 -7.68 4.32
N SER A 26 -21.15 -7.97 5.20
CA SER A 26 -21.34 -8.61 6.51
C SER A 26 -20.05 -8.65 7.33
N SER A 27 -20.20 -8.40 8.63
CA SER A 27 -19.19 -7.95 9.59
C SER A 27 -18.49 -9.05 10.41
N ASP A 28 -17.32 -8.67 10.95
CA ASP A 28 -16.60 -9.10 12.18
C ASP A 28 -16.11 -10.55 12.39
N ALA A 29 -14.78 -10.70 12.48
CA ALA A 29 -14.10 -11.58 13.44
C ALA A 29 -12.69 -11.03 13.79
N SER A 30 -12.39 -11.05 15.08
CA SER A 30 -11.46 -10.19 15.83
C SER A 30 -9.97 -10.49 15.67
N SER A 31 -9.11 -9.50 15.99
CA SER A 31 -7.99 -9.67 16.95
C SER A 31 -7.49 -8.30 17.44
N LYS A 32 -7.37 -8.20 18.77
CA LYS A 32 -6.69 -7.13 19.51
C LYS A 32 -5.21 -7.13 19.12
N ASP A 33 -4.65 -5.95 18.90
CA ASP A 33 -3.34 -5.61 19.46
C ASP A 33 -3.26 -4.10 19.66
N ILE A 34 -2.91 -3.72 20.90
CA ILE A 34 -2.66 -2.36 21.33
C ILE A 34 -1.20 -2.04 21.03
N SER A 35 -0.96 -1.00 20.23
CA SER A 35 0.13 -0.07 20.54
C SER A 35 -0.24 1.34 20.03
N SER A 36 -0.62 2.17 21.01
CA SER A 36 -0.45 3.64 21.07
C SER A 36 -0.59 4.46 19.78
N SER A 37 -1.80 4.99 19.60
CA SER A 37 -2.13 6.38 19.26
C SER A 37 -1.19 7.15 18.31
N THR A 38 -1.60 7.33 17.05
CA THR A 38 -2.18 8.60 16.57
C THR A 38 -3.02 8.33 15.31
N GLU A 39 -4.06 9.12 15.13
CA GLU A 39 -5.30 8.81 14.42
C GLU A 39 -5.20 8.68 12.89
N ASN A 40 -5.78 7.61 12.33
CA ASN A 40 -6.99 7.72 11.51
C ASN A 40 -7.61 6.31 11.33
N SER A 41 -8.83 6.16 11.81
CA SER A 41 -9.58 4.90 11.81
C SER A 41 -9.82 4.35 10.40
N SER A 42 -9.25 3.18 10.16
CA SER A 42 -9.83 2.10 9.34
C SER A 42 -9.08 0.85 9.77
N GLY A 43 -9.77 -0.15 10.32
CA GLY A 43 -9.23 -1.36 10.96
C GLY A 43 -8.29 -2.18 10.08
N SER A 44 -7.10 -1.66 9.83
CA SER A 44 -6.06 -2.20 8.97
C SER A 44 -4.83 -2.35 9.85
N ASN A 45 -4.18 -3.52 9.83
CA ASN A 45 -3.00 -3.81 10.65
C ASN A 45 -1.73 -3.08 10.14
N CYS A 46 -1.91 -1.86 9.64
CA CYS A 46 -0.85 -1.08 9.06
C CYS A 46 0.09 -0.56 10.16
N PRO A 47 1.40 -0.78 10.02
CA PRO A 47 2.36 -0.25 10.97
C PRO A 47 2.36 1.27 10.98
N THR A 48 2.46 1.89 12.15
CA THR A 48 2.40 3.35 12.35
C THR A 48 3.75 4.06 12.19
N LYS A 49 4.71 3.45 11.49
CA LYS A 49 6.05 4.05 11.32
C LYS A 49 5.97 5.35 10.53
N THR A 50 6.75 6.32 10.96
CA THR A 50 6.94 7.64 10.38
C THR A 50 8.37 7.79 9.87
N CYS A 51 8.68 8.88 9.16
CA CYS A 51 10.04 9.15 8.71
C CYS A 51 11.06 9.22 9.85
N GLY A 52 10.66 9.58 11.08
CA GLY A 52 11.54 9.60 12.25
C GLY A 52 11.99 8.20 12.72
N ASP A 53 11.30 7.14 12.29
CA ASP A 53 11.62 5.75 12.65
C ASP A 53 12.70 5.13 11.74
N PHE A 54 13.15 5.85 10.71
CA PHE A 54 14.13 5.37 9.74
C PHE A 54 15.43 6.16 9.82
N SER A 55 16.56 5.47 9.63
CA SER A 55 17.87 6.11 9.67
C SER A 55 18.26 6.78 8.36
N SER A 56 17.64 6.39 7.25
CA SER A 56 17.91 6.93 5.91
C SER A 56 16.70 6.90 5.00
N GLN A 57 16.75 7.73 3.95
CA GLN A 57 15.72 7.77 2.91
C GLN A 57 15.54 6.39 2.27
N ALA A 58 16.64 5.69 1.99
CA ALA A 58 16.60 4.38 1.36
C ALA A 58 15.86 3.33 2.20
N GLN A 59 16.00 3.38 3.53
CA GLN A 59 15.32 2.47 4.43
C GLN A 59 13.81 2.76 4.49
N ALA A 60 13.44 4.05 4.55
CA ALA A 60 12.04 4.48 4.48
C ALA A 60 11.39 4.10 3.14
N GLN A 61 12.12 4.29 2.03
CA GLN A 61 11.68 3.93 0.69
C GLN A 61 11.45 2.42 0.56
N ALA A 62 12.31 1.59 1.16
CA ALA A 62 12.11 0.15 1.17
C ALA A 62 10.82 -0.24 1.91
N ALA A 63 10.54 0.39 3.05
CA ALA A 63 9.29 0.17 3.79
C ALA A 63 8.07 0.62 2.97
N TYR A 64 8.09 1.83 2.41
CA TYR A 64 7.03 2.33 1.53
C TYR A 64 6.76 1.38 0.36
N ASN A 65 7.80 0.92 -0.32
CA ASN A 65 7.67 0.00 -1.44
C ASN A 65 7.16 -1.39 -1.04
N SER A 66 7.41 -1.84 0.20
CA SER A 66 6.91 -3.12 0.68
C SER A 66 5.39 -3.14 0.86
N ASN A 67 4.80 -2.00 1.26
CA ASN A 67 3.35 -1.85 1.39
C ASN A 67 2.95 -0.37 1.33
N LYS A 68 2.69 0.13 0.11
CA LYS A 68 2.34 1.53 -0.13
C LYS A 68 1.04 1.95 0.53
N THR A 69 0.11 1.02 0.74
CA THR A 69 -1.17 1.31 1.40
C THR A 69 -0.96 1.60 2.88
N CYS A 70 -0.16 0.79 3.55
CA CYS A 70 0.12 0.95 4.98
C CYS A 70 1.12 2.06 5.29
N TYR A 71 2.09 2.28 4.41
CA TYR A 71 3.15 3.26 4.58
C TYR A 71 2.93 4.53 3.76
N LYS A 72 1.71 4.81 3.30
CA LYS A 72 1.39 6.02 2.52
C LYS A 72 1.83 7.31 3.21
N ASN A 73 1.90 7.30 4.55
CA ASN A 73 2.33 8.43 5.36
C ASN A 73 3.84 8.73 5.25
N LEU A 74 4.63 7.82 4.69
CA LEU A 74 6.06 8.05 4.43
C LEU A 74 6.28 8.92 3.18
N ASP A 75 5.29 9.02 2.29
CA ASP A 75 5.30 9.80 1.05
C ASP A 75 4.15 10.81 1.11
N GLY A 76 4.37 11.89 1.85
CA GLY A 76 3.31 12.84 2.20
C GLY A 76 2.80 13.66 1.02
N ASP A 77 3.64 13.89 0.00
CA ASP A 77 3.28 14.62 -1.21
C ASP A 77 2.82 13.69 -2.36
N GLY A 78 3.01 12.38 -2.22
CA GLY A 78 2.57 11.37 -3.18
C GLY A 78 3.42 11.34 -4.45
N ASN A 79 4.65 11.86 -4.41
CA ASN A 79 5.54 11.89 -5.56
C ASN A 79 6.24 10.54 -5.81
N GLY A 80 6.05 9.57 -4.91
CA GLY A 80 6.63 8.22 -4.98
C GLY A 80 7.98 8.08 -4.28
N ILE A 81 8.51 9.15 -3.69
CA ILE A 81 9.75 9.21 -2.92
C ILE A 81 9.39 9.37 -1.46
N ALA A 82 9.65 8.34 -0.67
CA ALA A 82 9.35 8.37 0.76
C ALA A 82 10.45 9.09 1.55
N CYS A 83 10.04 9.94 2.49
CA CYS A 83 10.90 10.60 3.47
C CYS A 83 12.12 11.28 2.84
N GLU A 84 11.91 12.06 1.78
CA GLU A 84 12.91 12.77 1.00
C GLU A 84 13.77 13.76 1.81
N SER A 85 13.32 14.09 3.02
CA SER A 85 14.09 14.90 3.99
C SER A 85 15.21 14.11 4.70
N LEU A 86 15.19 12.77 4.64
CA LEU A 86 16.26 11.92 5.17
C LEU A 86 17.43 11.88 4.16
N LYS A 87 18.65 11.71 4.66
CA LYS A 87 19.85 11.54 3.82
C LYS A 87 20.07 10.09 3.38
#